data_AF-A0A8J2I117-F1
#
_entry.id   AF-A0A8J2I117-F1
#
_cell.length_a   1.000
_cell.length_b   1.000
_cell.length_c   1.000
_cell.angle_alpha   90.00
_cell.angle_beta   90.00
_cell.angle_gamma   90.00
#
_symmetry.space_group_name_H-M   'P 1'
#
loop_
_entity.id
_entity.type
_entity.pdbx_description
1 polymer ?
#
loop_
_entity_poly.entity_id
_entity_poly.type
_entity_poly.pdbx_seq_one_letter_code
_entity_poly.pdbx_strand_id
1 'polypeptide(L)'
;MHVVQTTAVILQATASVAPAHKTLLPRDVPTITSDPWQCATVNATQYFDPPKPTGTLLTALLSYADKLYEGCTPIEDPTGNRIPACPFPDASRWCAFTSTVAPTMTPAYWSYASSASSWWSAKSSGASSVASRCPNTWYKIMRETPGGETWLNDTMIFAECYELGHPPTALPSPSKTGV
;
A
#
# COMPACT_ATOMS: atom_id res chain seq x y z
N MET A 1 -3.53 42.99 36.69
CA MET A 1 -3.48 42.77 35.22
C MET A 1 -3.06 41.33 35.00
N HIS A 2 -3.98 40.46 34.56
CA HIS A 2 -3.70 39.05 34.28
C HIS A 2 -3.62 38.85 32.76
N VAL A 3 -2.50 38.31 32.29
CA VAL A 3 -2.30 37.94 30.88
C VAL A 3 -2.83 36.52 30.70
N VAL A 4 -3.90 36.37 29.91
CA VAL A 4 -4.45 35.06 29.53
C VAL A 4 -3.65 34.54 28.35
N GLN A 5 -2.93 33.43 28.54
CA GLN A 5 -2.09 32.81 27.53
C GLN A 5 -2.88 31.71 26.82
N THR A 6 -3.28 31.96 25.57
CA THR A 6 -3.99 31.01 24.71
C THR A 6 -3.02 30.02 24.09
N THR A 7 -3.00 28.78 24.59
CA THR A 7 -2.30 27.66 23.96
C THR A 7 -3.12 27.13 22.79
N ALA A 8 -2.62 27.31 21.56
CA ALA A 8 -3.19 26.68 20.38
C ALA A 8 -2.73 25.21 20.33
N VAL A 9 -3.67 24.28 20.50
CA VAL A 9 -3.44 22.84 20.29
C VAL A 9 -3.49 22.59 18.79
N ILE A 10 -2.34 22.29 18.18
CA ILE A 10 -2.27 21.85 16.79
C ILE A 10 -2.67 20.37 16.77
N LEU A 11 -3.90 20.06 16.37
CA LEU A 11 -4.30 18.70 16.03
C LEU A 11 -3.56 18.28 14.76
N GLN A 12 -2.56 17.40 14.87
CA GLN A 12 -2.10 16.63 13.73
C GLN A 12 -3.21 15.63 13.38
N ALA A 13 -3.90 15.89 12.28
CA ALA A 13 -4.81 14.92 11.69
C ALA A 13 -3.98 13.73 11.20
N THR A 14 -4.03 12.61 11.92
CA THR A 14 -3.63 11.33 11.36
C THR A 14 -4.63 10.99 10.27
N ALA A 15 -4.24 11.17 9.02
CA ALA A 15 -5.03 10.68 7.89
C ALA A 15 -5.17 9.17 8.08
N SER A 16 -6.37 8.71 8.43
CA SER A 16 -6.69 7.29 8.47
C SER A 16 -6.39 6.71 7.09
N VAL A 17 -5.51 5.71 6.98
CA VAL A 17 -5.08 5.05 5.73
C VAL A 17 -6.22 4.21 5.09
N ALA A 18 -7.40 4.19 5.71
CA ALA A 18 -8.57 3.40 5.31
C ALA A 18 -9.42 3.87 4.07
N PRO A 19 -9.18 4.98 3.34
CA PRO A 19 -9.93 5.28 2.11
C PRO A 19 -9.20 4.88 0.81
N ALA A 20 -7.89 4.63 0.83
CA ALA A 20 -7.11 4.33 -0.36
C ALA A 20 -7.40 2.92 -0.91
N HIS A 21 -7.44 1.91 -0.02
CA HIS A 21 -7.63 0.52 -0.41
C HIS A 21 -8.98 0.27 -1.11
N LYS A 22 -10.08 0.86 -0.62
CA LYS A 22 -11.41 0.69 -1.27
C LYS A 22 -11.46 1.31 -2.66
N THR A 23 -10.70 2.39 -2.87
CA THR A 23 -10.67 3.10 -4.15
C THR A 23 -9.73 2.42 -5.15
N LEU A 24 -8.57 1.98 -4.67
CA LEU A 24 -7.50 1.43 -5.50
C LEU A 24 -7.62 -0.08 -5.74
N LEU A 25 -8.26 -0.80 -4.82
CA LEU A 25 -8.41 -2.25 -4.87
C LEU A 25 -9.89 -2.63 -4.65
N PRO A 26 -10.80 -2.15 -5.52
CA PRO A 26 -12.22 -2.47 -5.42
C PRO A 26 -12.46 -3.96 -5.67
N ARG A 27 -13.24 -4.59 -4.78
CA ARG A 27 -13.68 -5.99 -4.95
C ARG A 27 -14.87 -6.10 -5.88
N ASP A 28 -15.79 -5.13 -5.79
CA ASP A 28 -17.00 -5.09 -6.60
C ASP A 28 -16.70 -4.47 -7.97
N VAL A 29 -17.37 -5.01 -8.99
CA VAL A 29 -17.36 -4.42 -10.33
C VAL A 29 -17.95 -3.00 -10.25
N PRO A 30 -17.34 -1.98 -10.86
CA PRO A 30 -17.90 -0.64 -10.85
C PRO A 30 -19.29 -0.59 -11.47
N THR A 31 -20.16 0.24 -10.91
CA THR A 31 -21.58 0.31 -11.32
C THR A 31 -21.83 1.28 -12.49
N ILE A 32 -20.82 2.03 -12.94
CA ILE A 32 -20.99 2.98 -14.02
C ILE A 32 -20.97 2.29 -15.39
N THR A 33 -21.76 2.79 -16.34
CA THR A 33 -21.89 2.17 -17.66
C THR A 33 -20.63 2.31 -18.52
N SER A 34 -19.98 3.47 -18.47
CA SER A 34 -18.80 3.75 -19.30
C SER A 34 -17.91 4.79 -18.65
N ASP A 35 -16.61 4.58 -18.76
CA ASP A 35 -15.62 5.60 -18.41
C ASP A 35 -15.63 6.76 -19.44
N PRO A 36 -15.15 7.97 -19.07
CA PRO A 36 -14.85 9.03 -20.03
C PRO A 36 -13.92 8.53 -21.15
N TRP A 37 -14.08 9.05 -22.37
CA TRP A 37 -13.32 8.58 -23.55
C TRP A 37 -11.80 8.68 -23.36
N GLN A 38 -11.31 9.63 -22.55
CA GLN A 38 -9.89 9.80 -22.24
C GLN A 38 -9.30 8.58 -21.52
N CYS A 39 -10.13 7.79 -20.84
CA CYS A 39 -9.69 6.59 -20.13
C CYS A 39 -9.20 5.49 -21.08
N ALA A 40 -9.61 5.52 -22.35
CA ALA A 40 -9.12 4.58 -23.37
C ALA A 40 -7.62 4.72 -23.67
N THR A 41 -7.00 5.88 -23.35
CA THR A 41 -5.57 6.14 -23.60
C THR A 41 -4.73 6.11 -22.33
N VAL A 42 -5.34 5.90 -21.16
CA VAL A 42 -4.61 5.84 -19.90
C VAL A 42 -3.84 4.53 -19.82
N ASN A 43 -2.52 4.63 -19.61
CA ASN A 43 -1.69 3.48 -19.27
C ASN A 43 -1.88 3.13 -17.79
N ALA A 44 -2.94 2.40 -17.43
CA ALA A 44 -3.19 1.99 -16.05
C ALA A 44 -2.29 0.82 -15.61
N THR A 45 -1.76 0.02 -16.55
CA THR A 45 -0.89 -1.13 -16.26
C THR A 45 0.33 -0.73 -15.44
N GLN A 46 0.84 0.49 -15.63
CA GLN A 46 1.98 1.02 -14.87
C GLN A 46 1.78 1.05 -13.35
N TYR A 47 0.54 0.94 -12.85
CA TYR A 47 0.22 0.93 -11.42
C TYR A 47 0.10 -0.49 -10.85
N PHE A 48 0.00 -1.51 -11.72
CA PHE A 48 -0.13 -2.91 -11.32
C PHE A 48 1.13 -3.73 -11.62
N ASP A 49 2.22 -3.05 -12.02
CA ASP A 49 3.55 -3.63 -12.18
C ASP A 49 4.58 -2.89 -11.31
N PRO A 50 4.46 -3.00 -9.98
CA PRO A 50 5.44 -2.41 -9.06
C PRO A 50 6.77 -3.20 -9.06
N PRO A 51 7.84 -2.65 -8.45
CA PRO A 51 9.06 -3.39 -8.21
C PRO A 51 8.75 -4.64 -7.38
N LYS A 52 9.23 -5.79 -7.83
CA LYS A 52 9.03 -7.08 -7.15
C LYS A 52 10.35 -7.51 -6.50
N PRO A 53 10.31 -8.11 -5.30
CA PRO A 53 11.50 -8.73 -4.73
C PRO A 53 11.88 -9.93 -5.60
N THR A 54 13.15 -10.34 -5.55
CA THR A 54 13.65 -11.47 -6.33
C THR A 54 14.50 -12.40 -5.47
N GLY A 55 14.81 -13.58 -6.01
CA GLY A 55 15.68 -14.56 -5.36
C GLY A 55 15.18 -15.00 -3.98
N THR A 56 16.11 -15.17 -3.04
CA THR A 56 15.83 -15.68 -1.68
C THR A 56 14.84 -14.81 -0.90
N LEU A 57 14.86 -13.49 -1.11
CA LEU A 57 13.91 -12.59 -0.44
C LEU A 57 12.48 -12.85 -0.92
N LEU A 58 12.28 -13.01 -2.23
CA LEU A 58 10.96 -13.35 -2.79
C LEU A 58 10.47 -14.68 -2.22
N THR A 59 11.31 -15.72 -2.22
CA THR A 59 10.94 -17.02 -1.63
C THR A 59 10.53 -16.90 -0.17
N ALA A 60 11.30 -16.15 0.64
CA ALA A 60 10.99 -15.96 2.04
C ALA A 60 9.68 -15.19 2.26
N LEU A 61 9.41 -14.15 1.47
CA LEU A 61 8.17 -13.38 1.53
C LEU A 61 6.95 -14.22 1.14
N LEU A 62 7.07 -15.05 0.09
CA LEU A 62 6.00 -15.97 -0.31
C LEU A 62 5.72 -17.00 0.80
N SER A 63 6.76 -17.61 1.39
CA SER A 63 6.58 -18.53 2.52
C SER A 63 6.00 -17.85 3.76
N TYR A 64 6.26 -16.56 3.96
CA TYR A 64 5.63 -15.80 5.04
C TYR A 64 4.17 -15.47 4.73
N ALA A 65 3.86 -15.12 3.49
CA ALA A 65 2.49 -14.91 3.02
C ALA A 65 1.63 -16.15 3.26
N ASP A 66 2.13 -17.35 2.96
CA ASP A 66 1.42 -18.61 3.20
C ASP A 66 0.99 -18.75 4.68
N LYS A 67 1.84 -18.31 5.62
CA LYS A 67 1.51 -18.27 7.05
C LYS A 67 0.51 -17.18 7.40
N LEU A 68 0.59 -16.02 6.75
CA LEU A 68 -0.35 -14.92 6.98
C LEU A 68 -1.78 -15.26 6.56
N TYR A 69 -1.90 -16.06 5.51
CA TYR A 69 -3.17 -16.53 4.95
C TYR A 69 -3.60 -17.91 5.45
N GLU A 70 -2.84 -18.52 6.37
CA GLU A 70 -3.18 -19.82 6.94
C GLU A 70 -4.58 -19.81 7.56
N GLY A 71 -5.39 -20.82 7.25
CA GLY A 71 -6.78 -20.92 7.71
C GLY A 71 -7.79 -20.10 6.90
N CYS A 72 -7.35 -19.30 5.94
CA CYS A 72 -8.27 -18.65 5.01
C CYS A 72 -8.71 -19.60 3.89
N THR A 73 -10.01 -19.66 3.61
CA THR A 73 -10.56 -20.46 2.51
C THR A 73 -10.83 -19.55 1.30
N PRO A 74 -10.16 -19.77 0.14
CA PRO A 74 -10.46 -19.03 -1.08
C PRO A 74 -11.91 -19.30 -1.52
N ILE A 75 -12.60 -18.26 -1.97
CA ILE A 75 -13.88 -18.39 -2.68
C ILE A 75 -13.49 -18.39 -4.15
N GLU A 76 -13.87 -19.46 -4.85
CA GLU A 76 -13.72 -19.54 -6.30
C GLU A 76 -14.61 -18.48 -6.94
N ASP A 77 -14.06 -17.69 -7.85
CA ASP A 77 -14.89 -16.85 -8.68
C ASP A 77 -15.58 -17.67 -9.79
N PRO A 78 -16.64 -17.15 -10.43
CA PRO A 78 -17.35 -17.84 -11.51
C PRO A 78 -16.48 -18.19 -12.73
N THR A 79 -15.24 -17.69 -12.79
CA THR A 79 -14.26 -17.93 -13.86
C THR A 79 -13.19 -18.95 -13.47
N GLY A 80 -13.28 -19.56 -12.28
CA GLY A 80 -12.32 -20.55 -11.78
C GLY A 80 -10.99 -19.93 -11.31
N ASN A 81 -10.91 -18.60 -11.23
CA ASN A 81 -9.76 -17.94 -10.64
C ASN A 81 -9.94 -17.90 -9.13
N ARG A 82 -8.90 -18.32 -8.40
CA ARG A 82 -8.81 -18.13 -6.95
C ARG A 82 -8.58 -16.64 -6.69
N ILE A 83 -9.64 -15.84 -6.75
CA ILE A 83 -9.61 -14.51 -6.13
C ILE A 83 -9.33 -14.73 -4.66
N PRO A 84 -8.49 -13.91 -4.00
CA PRO A 84 -8.37 -13.99 -2.56
C PRO A 84 -9.70 -13.54 -1.96
N ALA A 85 -10.55 -14.50 -1.60
CA ALA A 85 -11.64 -14.29 -0.64
C ALA A 85 -11.11 -13.85 0.73
N CYS A 86 -9.82 -14.06 0.94
CA CYS A 86 -9.09 -13.57 2.08
C CYS A 86 -8.96 -12.04 1.99
N PRO A 87 -9.37 -11.31 3.03
CA PRO A 87 -8.97 -9.92 3.16
C PRO A 87 -7.43 -9.86 3.20
N PHE A 88 -6.88 -8.77 2.67
CA PHE A 88 -5.45 -8.54 2.77
C PHE A 88 -5.05 -8.40 4.26
N PRO A 89 -3.96 -9.06 4.70
CA PRO A 89 -3.45 -8.90 6.05
C PRO A 89 -3.08 -7.45 6.33
N ASP A 90 -3.31 -7.00 7.56
CA ASP A 90 -2.87 -5.67 8.00
C ASP A 90 -1.36 -5.48 7.83
N ALA A 91 -0.96 -4.24 7.53
CA ALA A 91 0.45 -3.89 7.34
C ALA A 91 1.31 -4.32 8.53
N SER A 92 0.84 -4.15 9.77
CA SER A 92 1.55 -4.57 10.98
C SER A 92 1.95 -6.04 10.99
N ARG A 93 1.11 -6.93 10.44
CA ARG A 93 1.42 -8.37 10.32
C ARG A 93 2.50 -8.61 9.29
N TRP A 94 2.50 -7.86 8.19
CA TRP A 94 3.57 -7.92 7.19
C TRP A 94 4.89 -7.33 7.69
N CYS A 95 4.86 -6.22 8.43
CA CYS A 95 6.07 -5.58 8.96
C CYS A 95 6.78 -6.46 9.99
N ALA A 96 6.06 -7.37 10.64
CA ALA A 96 6.62 -8.38 11.54
C ALA A 96 7.53 -9.40 10.84
N PHE A 97 7.56 -9.44 9.50
CA PHE A 97 8.45 -10.30 8.71
C PHE A 97 9.90 -10.23 9.21
N THR A 98 10.44 -9.03 9.43
CA THR A 98 11.82 -8.81 9.90
C THR A 98 12.14 -9.46 11.24
N SER A 99 11.13 -9.66 12.10
CA SER A 99 11.28 -10.33 13.40
C SER A 99 11.22 -11.86 13.31
N THR A 100 10.83 -12.41 12.15
CA THR A 100 10.61 -13.85 11.94
C THR A 100 11.64 -14.51 11.04
N VAL A 101 12.36 -13.72 10.24
CA VAL A 101 13.38 -14.21 9.30
C VAL A 101 14.78 -14.19 9.89
N ALA A 102 15.70 -14.91 9.24
CA ALA A 102 17.11 -14.86 9.59
C ALA A 102 17.62 -13.40 9.52
N PRO A 103 18.42 -12.93 10.51
CA PRO A 103 18.91 -11.55 10.53
C PRO A 103 19.62 -11.11 9.24
N THR A 104 20.26 -12.04 8.54
CA THR A 104 20.92 -11.83 7.24
C THR A 104 19.99 -11.38 6.12
N MET A 105 18.68 -11.61 6.24
CA MET A 105 17.67 -11.18 5.26
C MET A 105 17.16 -9.76 5.51
N THR A 106 17.36 -9.22 6.71
CA THR A 106 16.85 -7.89 7.11
C THR A 106 17.35 -6.76 6.19
N PRO A 107 18.64 -6.68 5.81
CA PRO A 107 19.11 -5.64 4.90
C PRO A 107 18.45 -5.72 3.51
N ALA A 108 18.29 -6.93 2.97
CA ALA A 108 17.64 -7.15 1.68
C ALA A 108 16.16 -6.75 1.72
N TYR A 109 15.45 -7.10 2.80
CA TYR A 109 14.08 -6.68 3.04
C TYR A 109 13.96 -5.15 3.07
N TRP A 110 14.78 -4.45 3.86
CA TRP A 110 14.69 -2.99 3.97
C TRP A 110 15.05 -2.27 2.68
N SER A 111 16.01 -2.78 1.91
CA SER A 111 16.33 -2.26 0.57
C SER A 111 15.13 -2.37 -0.38
N TYR A 112 14.44 -3.52 -0.37
CA TYR A 112 13.22 -3.70 -1.13
C TYR A 112 12.07 -2.82 -0.64
N ALA A 113 11.83 -2.75 0.68
CA ALA A 113 10.78 -1.92 1.26
C ALA A 113 10.99 -0.42 0.96
N SER A 114 12.24 0.06 0.96
CA SER A 114 12.60 1.41 0.52
C SER A 114 12.26 1.66 -0.95
N SER A 115 12.53 0.67 -1.81
CA SER A 115 12.19 0.73 -3.24
C SER A 115 10.68 0.77 -3.45
N ALA A 116 9.93 -0.04 -2.69
CA ALA A 116 8.46 -0.02 -2.67
C ALA A 116 7.91 1.33 -2.19
N SER A 117 8.43 1.89 -1.09
CA SER A 117 8.03 3.22 -0.59
C SER A 117 8.28 4.32 -1.63
N SER A 118 9.47 4.33 -2.24
CA SER A 118 9.82 5.32 -3.27
C SER A 118 8.90 5.24 -4.49
N TRP A 119 8.64 4.02 -4.96
CA TRP A 119 7.75 3.79 -6.09
C TRP A 119 6.31 4.19 -5.76
N TRP A 120 5.80 3.80 -4.59
CA TRP A 120 4.44 4.12 -4.17
C TRP A 120 4.24 5.61 -3.98
N SER A 121 5.19 6.29 -3.34
CA SER A 121 5.20 7.75 -3.18
C SER A 121 5.12 8.46 -4.54
N ALA A 122 5.85 7.98 -5.55
CA ALA A 122 5.83 8.55 -6.89
C ALA A 122 4.54 8.28 -7.69
N LYS A 123 3.82 7.19 -7.39
CA LYS A 123 2.68 6.71 -8.20
C LYS A 123 1.32 6.92 -7.55
N SER A 124 1.24 7.01 -6.23
CA SER A 124 -0.01 6.97 -5.44
C SER A 124 -1.06 8.01 -5.84
N SER A 125 -0.63 9.25 -6.10
CA SER A 125 -1.53 10.33 -6.53
C SER A 125 -2.12 10.07 -7.92
N GLY A 126 -1.29 9.62 -8.87
CA GLY A 126 -1.71 9.23 -10.21
C GLY A 126 -2.63 8.01 -10.18
N ALA A 127 -2.27 6.99 -9.39
CA ALA A 127 -3.08 5.80 -9.17
C ALA A 127 -4.48 6.17 -8.67
N SER A 128 -4.56 7.00 -7.63
CA SER A 128 -5.83 7.45 -7.05
C SER A 128 -6.66 8.27 -8.04
N SER A 129 -6.01 9.14 -8.82
CA SER A 129 -6.67 9.95 -9.84
C SER A 129 -7.26 9.08 -10.97
N VAL A 130 -6.50 8.09 -11.46
CA VAL A 130 -6.96 7.19 -12.51
C VAL A 130 -8.05 6.26 -11.99
N ALA A 131 -7.87 5.64 -10.82
CA ALA A 131 -8.87 4.77 -10.20
C ALA A 131 -10.22 5.48 -10.02
N SER A 132 -10.19 6.75 -9.59
CA SER A 132 -11.41 7.54 -9.39
C SER A 132 -12.06 8.01 -10.70
N ARG A 133 -11.27 8.38 -11.71
CA ARG A 133 -11.78 8.94 -12.98
C ARG A 133 -12.17 7.87 -13.99
N CYS A 134 -11.49 6.74 -13.95
CA CYS A 134 -11.60 5.65 -14.93
C CYS A 134 -11.82 4.31 -14.21
N PRO A 135 -12.88 4.18 -13.38
CA PRO A 135 -13.06 3.02 -12.52
C PRO A 135 -13.25 1.72 -13.32
N ASN A 136 -13.90 1.74 -14.50
CA ASN A 136 -14.04 0.53 -15.31
C ASN A 136 -12.70 0.07 -15.90
N THR A 137 -11.92 1.00 -16.47
CA THR A 137 -10.57 0.73 -16.97
C THR A 137 -9.65 0.26 -15.85
N TRP A 138 -9.69 0.94 -14.69
CA TRP A 138 -8.89 0.57 -13.53
C TRP A 138 -9.20 -0.84 -13.05
N TYR A 139 -10.48 -1.15 -12.81
CA TYR A 139 -10.93 -2.48 -12.40
C TYR A 139 -10.51 -3.54 -13.43
N LYS A 140 -10.76 -3.30 -14.72
CA LYS A 140 -10.38 -4.23 -15.79
C LYS A 140 -8.88 -4.53 -15.76
N ILE A 141 -8.02 -3.51 -15.79
CA ILE A 141 -6.57 -3.69 -15.81
C ILE A 141 -6.06 -4.35 -14.52
N MET A 142 -6.62 -3.99 -13.37
CA MET A 142 -6.30 -4.65 -12.09
C MET A 142 -6.52 -6.16 -12.16
N ARG A 143 -7.63 -6.58 -12.78
CA ARG A 143 -8.03 -8.00 -12.89
C ARG A 143 -7.32 -8.75 -14.00
N GLU A 144 -6.99 -8.08 -15.11
CA GLU A 144 -6.27 -8.67 -16.24
C GLU A 144 -4.76 -8.76 -16.00
N THR A 145 -4.21 -7.91 -15.14
CA THR A 145 -2.79 -7.96 -14.78
C THR A 145 -2.54 -9.14 -13.82
N PRO A 146 -1.65 -10.10 -14.15
CA PRO A 146 -1.38 -11.24 -13.28
C PRO A 146 -0.91 -10.81 -11.88
N GLY A 147 -1.75 -11.09 -10.87
CA GLY A 147 -1.51 -10.70 -9.49
C GLY A 147 -1.53 -9.18 -9.25
N GLY A 148 -2.09 -8.38 -10.16
CA GLY A 148 -2.01 -6.91 -10.12
C GLY A 148 -2.53 -6.31 -8.81
N GLU A 149 -3.71 -6.77 -8.36
CA GLU A 149 -4.29 -6.36 -7.08
C GLU A 149 -3.35 -6.69 -5.90
N THR A 150 -2.87 -7.94 -5.84
CA THR A 150 -1.97 -8.41 -4.78
C THR A 150 -0.66 -7.63 -4.75
N TRP A 151 -0.01 -7.45 -5.90
CA TRP A 151 1.27 -6.76 -5.96
C TRP A 151 1.16 -5.28 -5.60
N LEU A 152 0.09 -4.61 -6.04
CA LEU A 152 -0.16 -3.23 -5.64
C LEU A 152 -0.43 -3.13 -4.13
N ASN A 153 -1.28 -4.00 -3.58
CA ASN A 153 -1.53 -4.07 -2.15
C ASN A 153 -0.23 -4.27 -1.35
N ASP A 154 0.56 -5.28 -1.71
CA ASP A 154 1.79 -5.61 -1.00
C ASP A 154 2.80 -4.46 -1.08
N THR A 155 2.87 -3.77 -2.23
CA THR A 155 3.72 -2.58 -2.38
C THR A 155 3.31 -1.45 -1.43
N MET A 156 2.00 -1.18 -1.29
CA MET A 156 1.47 -0.21 -0.33
C MET A 156 1.84 -0.59 1.11
N ILE A 157 1.72 -1.88 1.44
CA ILE A 157 2.07 -2.40 2.76
C ILE A 157 3.57 -2.29 3.04
N PHE A 158 4.44 -2.66 2.09
CA PHE A 158 5.88 -2.56 2.29
C PHE A 158 6.36 -1.10 2.36
N ALA A 159 5.67 -0.19 1.65
CA ALA A 159 5.88 1.23 1.83
C ALA A 159 5.57 1.66 3.27
N GLU A 160 4.41 1.26 3.81
CA GLU A 160 4.04 1.54 5.21
C GLU A 160 5.06 0.95 6.20
N CYS A 161 5.49 -0.30 5.99
CA CYS A 161 6.51 -0.91 6.84
C CYS A 161 7.83 -0.15 6.81
N TYR A 162 8.23 0.37 5.65
CA TYR A 162 9.45 1.19 5.51
C TYR A 162 9.36 2.46 6.35
N GLU A 163 8.26 3.20 6.24
CA GLU A 163 8.04 4.43 7.02
C GLU A 163 7.98 4.17 8.52
N LEU A 164 7.38 3.05 8.96
CA LEU A 164 7.35 2.64 10.36
C LEU A 164 8.73 2.26 10.90
N GLY A 165 9.56 1.58 10.08
CA GLY A 165 10.92 1.20 10.44
C GLY A 165 11.94 2.34 10.35
N HIS A 166 11.63 3.39 9.58
CA HIS A 166 12.50 4.53 9.31
C HIS A 166 11.71 5.84 9.44
N PRO A 167 11.21 6.17 10.64
CA PRO A 167 10.44 7.39 10.83
C PRO A 167 11.30 8.61 10.46
N PRO A 168 10.72 9.64 9.81
CA PRO A 168 11.46 10.84 9.49
C PRO A 168 12.02 11.45 10.78
N THR A 169 13.31 11.81 10.75
CA THR A 169 13.97 12.48 11.88
C THR A 169 13.17 13.74 12.22
N ALA A 170 12.63 13.81 13.43
CA ALA A 170 11.95 15.00 13.92
C ALA A 170 12.91 16.20 13.79
N LEU A 171 12.47 17.26 13.12
CA LEU A 171 13.20 18.53 13.12
C LEU A 171 13.44 18.95 14.57
N PRO A 172 14.66 19.43 14.93
CA PRO A 172 14.88 20.01 16.25
C PRO A 172 13.86 21.11 16.48
N SER A 173 13.06 20.99 17.54
CA SER A 173 12.20 22.09 17.97
C SER A 173 13.07 23.34 18.18
N PRO A 174 12.64 24.53 17.73
CA PRO A 174 13.38 25.75 18.03
C PRO A 174 13.40 25.92 19.54
N SER A 175 14.60 25.78 20.10
CA SER A 175 14.90 26.08 21.49
C SER A 175 14.42 27.49 21.78
N LYS A 176 13.47 27.65 22.71
CA LYS A 176 13.15 28.96 23.27
C LYS A 176 14.36 29.44 24.06
N THR A 177 15.23 30.20 23.41
CA THR A 177 16.25 30.99 24.12
C THR A 177 15.52 32.11 24.84
N GLY A 178 15.42 31.98 26.16
CA GLY A 178 14.90 33.03 27.02
C GLY A 178 15.88 34.20 27.12
N VAL A 179 15.33 35.41 27.00
CA VAL A 179 15.72 36.63 27.72
C VAL A 179 14.44 37.39 28.02
#